data_AF-A0A355BX10-F1
#
_entry.id   AF-A0A355BX10-F1
#
_cell.length_a   1.000
_cell.length_b   1.000
_cell.length_c   1.000
_cell.angle_alpha   90.00
_cell.angle_beta   90.00
_cell.angle_gamma   90.00
#
_symmetry.space_group_name_H-M   'P 1'
#
loop_
_entity.id
_entity.type
_entity.pdbx_description
1 polymer ?
#
loop_
_entity_poly.entity_id
_entity_poly.type
_entity_poly.pdbx_seq_one_letter_code
_entity_poly.pdbx_strand_id
1 'polypeptide(L)'
;IDILEGNQVADRSYSGFPVLHYNGPLKIKSVDPVTRTVEINQIWFDTHIESDTMYIDTCAVEKIGGVLNHETGKCDGGDWDDGEWFVKYNIFVLNRGHEDFASFPMLYDDPKEIVLGGQNQFIPNVSLDQTFFPMEEGFKYTFFIKQPPARFFNLTYHWGWRLHPPRVQAVENLLRGFTVDKVDANGQVVRDANGNPVKVDVFRDHFERTVFGENPRANEDAKLQAISMIGDLAPAKRMWTSLKKFMANSVQGNRVRAEAEEFSESFFDWSDRNELPRGISPDPDADVTIAYLNNTIYGHIKGYVNDAQVELTKWTERGTKVNVALINGDYYPHQYTLVDFGGMRGWENTFQNTIEVGGAGAWFTFGRIHWWPHTINPAVPAIVVKPAERPAADSSLVAHGMGAYRRIDRGDGGMLPLPGRKHQRSNIIGNDLPNELVGDNSSSDGLGRHNIEWEFTYEPGRRLRMYQFDAFHHDVAVWSIH
;
A
#
# COMPACT_ATOMS: atom_id res chain seq x y z
N ILE A 1 -9.39 -9.42 21.33
CA ILE A 1 -8.44 -10.37 20.70
C ILE A 1 -8.97 -10.81 19.36
N ASP A 2 -10.17 -11.39 19.30
CA ASP A 2 -10.71 -11.92 18.04
C ASP A 2 -10.73 -10.92 16.88
N ILE A 3 -11.08 -9.67 17.14
CA ILE A 3 -11.03 -8.60 16.12
C ILE A 3 -9.59 -8.30 15.69
N LEU A 4 -8.65 -8.16 16.63
CA LEU A 4 -7.25 -7.86 16.32
C LEU A 4 -6.61 -8.97 15.48
N GLU A 5 -6.91 -10.24 15.78
CA GLU A 5 -6.36 -11.40 15.07
C GLU A 5 -7.16 -11.79 13.81
N GLY A 6 -8.35 -11.19 13.59
CA GLY A 6 -9.26 -11.52 12.50
C GLY A 6 -9.93 -12.89 12.65
N ASN A 7 -10.19 -13.34 13.87
CA ASN A 7 -10.96 -14.55 14.14
C ASN A 7 -12.45 -14.35 13.77
N GLN A 8 -13.17 -15.45 13.61
CA GLN A 8 -14.60 -15.39 13.32
C GLN A 8 -15.37 -14.89 14.54
N VAL A 9 -16.23 -13.89 14.34
CA VAL A 9 -17.14 -13.34 15.34
C VAL A 9 -18.55 -13.46 14.81
N ALA A 10 -19.38 -14.25 15.48
CA ALA A 10 -20.74 -14.53 15.04
C ALA A 10 -21.56 -13.24 14.89
N ASP A 11 -22.34 -13.16 13.81
CA ASP A 11 -23.28 -12.07 13.50
C ASP A 11 -22.65 -10.67 13.42
N ARG A 12 -21.38 -10.59 12.99
CA ARG A 12 -20.66 -9.32 12.80
C ARG A 12 -20.12 -9.15 11.39
N SER A 13 -20.37 -8.01 10.76
CA SER A 13 -19.89 -7.68 9.41
C SER A 13 -18.36 -7.57 9.30
N TYR A 14 -17.67 -7.26 10.40
CA TYR A 14 -16.20 -7.22 10.49
C TYR A 14 -15.56 -8.59 10.80
N SER A 15 -16.36 -9.67 10.88
CA SER A 15 -15.85 -11.01 11.16
C SER A 15 -14.80 -11.43 10.12
N GLY A 16 -13.62 -11.84 10.57
CA GLY A 16 -12.54 -12.27 9.68
C GLY A 16 -11.58 -11.17 9.20
N PHE A 17 -11.87 -9.88 9.48
CA PHE A 17 -10.99 -8.75 9.13
C PHE A 17 -10.06 -8.44 10.31
N PRO A 18 -8.76 -8.78 10.22
CA PRO A 18 -7.83 -8.49 11.29
C PRO A 18 -7.42 -7.01 11.29
N VAL A 19 -7.23 -6.44 12.48
CA VAL A 19 -6.60 -5.12 12.66
C VAL A 19 -5.07 -5.23 12.77
N LEU A 20 -4.57 -6.42 13.13
CA LEU A 20 -3.16 -6.76 12.94
C LEU A 20 -2.97 -7.17 11.48
N HIS A 21 -2.22 -6.40 10.71
CA HIS A 21 -2.06 -6.61 9.27
C HIS A 21 -0.96 -7.63 8.97
N TYR A 22 -1.10 -8.84 9.52
CA TYR A 22 -0.13 -9.94 9.40
C TYR A 22 -0.54 -10.97 8.33
N ASN A 23 -1.72 -10.83 7.72
CA ASN A 23 -2.32 -11.84 6.85
C ASN A 23 -2.37 -11.47 5.37
N GLY A 24 -1.63 -10.45 4.93
CA GLY A 24 -1.53 -10.03 3.53
C GLY A 24 -1.34 -11.17 2.52
N PRO A 25 -0.51 -12.20 2.79
CA PRO A 25 -0.35 -13.38 1.92
C PRO A 25 -1.64 -14.13 1.58
N LEU A 26 -2.68 -14.00 2.42
CA LEU A 26 -3.97 -14.66 2.24
C LEU A 26 -5.03 -13.77 1.57
N LYS A 27 -4.72 -12.48 1.35
CA LYS A 27 -5.65 -11.50 0.75
C LYS A 27 -5.53 -11.47 -0.78
N ILE A 28 -5.48 -12.63 -1.42
CA ILE A 28 -5.39 -12.77 -2.88
C ILE A 28 -6.71 -13.34 -3.41
N LYS A 29 -7.26 -12.72 -4.46
CA LYS A 29 -8.43 -13.25 -5.17
C LYS A 29 -8.22 -13.26 -6.67
N SER A 30 -8.59 -14.35 -7.32
CA SER A 30 -8.53 -14.47 -8.78
C SER A 30 -9.85 -14.06 -9.43
N VAL A 31 -9.74 -13.49 -10.64
CA VAL A 31 -10.91 -13.26 -11.50
C VAL A 31 -11.44 -14.61 -11.98
N ASP A 32 -12.75 -14.87 -11.79
CA ASP A 32 -13.39 -16.08 -12.30
C ASP A 32 -13.35 -16.06 -13.85
N PRO A 33 -12.82 -17.10 -14.52
CA PRO A 33 -12.65 -17.11 -15.98
C PRO A 33 -13.97 -17.19 -16.74
N VAL A 34 -15.06 -17.68 -16.12
CA VAL A 34 -16.36 -17.88 -16.74
C VAL A 34 -17.21 -16.62 -16.59
N THR A 35 -17.35 -16.12 -15.36
CA THR A 35 -18.16 -14.93 -15.07
C THR A 35 -17.38 -13.64 -15.26
N ARG A 36 -16.06 -13.71 -15.45
CA ARG A 36 -15.14 -12.56 -15.62
C ARG A 36 -15.28 -11.56 -14.48
N THR A 37 -15.48 -12.05 -13.26
CA THR A 37 -15.75 -11.23 -12.07
C THR A 37 -14.87 -11.68 -10.91
N VAL A 38 -14.35 -10.72 -10.15
CA VAL A 38 -13.77 -10.95 -8.82
C VAL A 38 -14.60 -10.23 -7.77
N GLU A 39 -14.82 -10.87 -6.61
CA GLU A 39 -15.64 -10.32 -5.52
C GLU A 39 -14.75 -9.85 -4.37
N ILE A 40 -14.91 -8.59 -3.94
CA ILE A 40 -14.14 -7.96 -2.85
C ILE A 40 -15.11 -7.52 -1.75
N ASN A 41 -14.77 -7.83 -0.51
CA ASN A 41 -15.53 -7.35 0.66
C ASN A 41 -14.69 -6.33 1.40
N GLN A 42 -15.32 -5.19 1.73
CA GLN A 42 -14.69 -4.14 2.52
C GLN A 42 -15.60 -3.74 3.69
N ILE A 43 -14.97 -3.35 4.80
CA ILE A 43 -15.65 -2.68 5.91
C ILE A 43 -15.11 -1.25 6.03
N TRP A 44 -16.01 -0.29 6.15
CA TRP A 44 -15.67 1.13 6.22
C TRP A 44 -16.16 1.67 7.56
N PHE A 45 -15.26 2.25 8.34
CA PHE A 45 -15.55 2.73 9.70
C PHE A 45 -14.50 3.74 10.13
N ASP A 46 -14.91 4.77 10.86
CA ASP A 46 -13.99 5.79 11.39
C ASP A 46 -12.92 6.23 10.37
N THR A 47 -11.65 6.39 10.70
CA THR A 47 -10.59 6.74 9.73
C THR A 47 -10.10 5.56 8.85
N HIS A 48 -10.82 4.43 8.80
CA HIS A 48 -10.32 3.16 8.27
C HIS A 48 -11.20 2.54 7.17
N ILE A 49 -10.54 1.81 6.27
CA ILE A 49 -11.15 0.86 5.33
C ILE A 49 -10.35 -0.44 5.44
N GLU A 50 -11.00 -1.55 5.78
CA GLU A 50 -10.37 -2.87 5.77
C GLU A 50 -10.94 -3.71 4.63
N SER A 51 -10.06 -4.38 3.89
CA SER A 51 -10.41 -5.23 2.77
C SER A 51 -10.00 -6.68 3.02
N ASP A 52 -10.80 -7.60 2.51
CA ASP A 52 -10.44 -9.02 2.46
C ASP A 52 -9.52 -9.37 1.28
N THR A 53 -9.19 -8.38 0.46
CA THR A 53 -8.40 -8.51 -0.76
C THR A 53 -7.39 -7.36 -0.84
N MET A 54 -6.12 -7.71 -0.98
CA MET A 54 -4.99 -6.81 -1.23
C MET A 54 -4.50 -6.98 -2.67
N TYR A 55 -4.61 -8.19 -3.23
CA TYR A 55 -4.17 -8.50 -4.59
C TYR A 55 -5.26 -9.18 -5.42
N ILE A 56 -5.44 -8.73 -6.66
CA ILE A 56 -6.25 -9.41 -7.68
C ILE A 56 -5.32 -10.15 -8.65
N ASP A 57 -5.50 -11.45 -8.76
CA ASP A 57 -4.95 -12.24 -9.86
C ASP A 57 -5.83 -12.09 -11.11
N THR A 58 -5.33 -11.29 -12.05
CA THR A 58 -6.04 -10.93 -13.28
C THR A 58 -5.79 -11.91 -14.43
N CYS A 59 -5.06 -12.99 -14.23
CA CYS A 59 -4.55 -13.78 -15.35
C CYS A 59 -5.64 -14.28 -16.31
N ALA A 60 -6.76 -14.75 -15.74
CA ALA A 60 -7.91 -15.26 -16.47
C ALA A 60 -8.51 -14.28 -17.49
N VAL A 61 -8.30 -12.98 -17.29
CA VAL A 61 -8.83 -11.90 -18.15
C VAL A 61 -7.73 -11.01 -18.71
N GLU A 62 -6.46 -11.35 -18.48
CA GLU A 62 -5.30 -10.67 -19.05
C GLU A 62 -4.86 -11.38 -20.36
N LYS A 63 -4.88 -12.72 -20.39
CA LYS A 63 -4.33 -13.53 -21.50
C LYS A 63 -5.27 -14.66 -21.98
N ILE A 64 -5.45 -14.77 -23.29
CA ILE A 64 -6.26 -15.81 -23.94
C ILE A 64 -5.49 -17.14 -24.00
N GLY A 65 -6.01 -18.18 -23.36
CA GLY A 65 -5.39 -19.51 -23.37
C GLY A 65 -4.20 -19.67 -22.44
N GLY A 66 -3.90 -18.65 -21.62
CA GLY A 66 -2.98 -18.76 -20.49
C GLY A 66 -3.71 -19.34 -19.29
N VAL A 67 -3.25 -20.47 -18.77
CA VAL A 67 -3.75 -21.03 -17.50
C VAL A 67 -2.87 -20.52 -16.35
N LEU A 68 -3.38 -19.52 -15.62
CA LEU A 68 -3.39 -19.46 -14.14
C LEU A 68 -3.27 -20.75 -13.34
N ASN A 69 -2.08 -21.21 -12.97
CA ASN A 69 -1.91 -21.83 -11.65
C ASN A 69 -0.89 -21.00 -10.84
N HIS A 70 -1.36 -20.38 -9.73
CA HIS A 70 -0.54 -19.63 -8.77
C HIS A 70 0.66 -20.46 -8.26
N GLU A 71 0.51 -21.78 -8.21
CA GLU A 71 1.58 -22.73 -7.84
C GLU A 71 2.65 -22.91 -8.94
N THR A 72 2.34 -22.58 -10.20
CA THR A 72 3.27 -22.72 -11.35
C THR A 72 3.86 -21.39 -11.84
N GLY A 73 3.39 -20.26 -11.32
CA GLY A 73 4.09 -18.98 -11.43
C GLY A 73 4.09 -18.30 -12.80
N LYS A 74 3.23 -18.68 -13.76
CA LYS A 74 3.27 -18.10 -15.12
C LYS A 74 1.91 -17.85 -15.75
N CYS A 75 1.67 -16.59 -16.07
CA CYS A 75 0.54 -16.13 -16.88
C CYS A 75 0.99 -15.99 -18.33
N ASP A 76 1.68 -17.01 -18.84
CA ASP A 76 2.45 -16.93 -20.08
C ASP A 76 1.75 -17.69 -21.21
N GLY A 77 1.89 -17.16 -22.42
CA GLY A 77 1.22 -17.67 -23.62
C GLY A 77 -0.13 -16.98 -23.86
N GLY A 78 -0.50 -16.82 -25.13
CA GLY A 78 -1.78 -16.22 -25.51
C GLY A 78 -1.73 -14.77 -25.97
N ASP A 79 -2.71 -14.41 -26.80
CA ASP A 79 -3.04 -13.03 -27.12
C ASP A 79 -3.62 -12.32 -25.88
N TRP A 80 -3.58 -10.99 -25.86
CA TRP A 80 -4.19 -10.23 -24.78
C TRP A 80 -5.72 -10.33 -24.85
N ASP A 81 -6.36 -10.54 -23.71
CA ASP A 81 -7.81 -10.48 -23.61
C ASP A 81 -8.22 -9.04 -23.26
N ASP A 82 -8.81 -8.35 -24.24
CA ASP A 82 -9.34 -6.99 -24.06
C ASP A 82 -10.85 -6.97 -23.75
N GLY A 83 -11.42 -8.14 -23.46
CA GLY A 83 -12.82 -8.30 -23.09
C GLY A 83 -13.15 -7.73 -21.73
N GLU A 84 -14.45 -7.50 -21.49
CA GLU A 84 -14.95 -6.91 -20.26
C GLU A 84 -14.73 -7.81 -19.04
N TRP A 85 -14.30 -7.24 -17.93
CA TRP A 85 -14.28 -7.93 -16.64
C TRP A 85 -14.71 -6.96 -15.54
N PHE A 86 -15.09 -7.50 -14.39
CA PHE A 86 -15.75 -6.75 -13.33
C PHE A 86 -15.11 -7.01 -11.97
N VAL A 87 -15.11 -5.98 -11.15
CA VAL A 87 -14.93 -6.12 -9.70
C VAL A 87 -16.29 -5.89 -9.05
N LYS A 88 -16.76 -6.88 -8.31
CA LYS A 88 -17.95 -6.79 -7.48
C LYS A 88 -17.54 -6.43 -6.06
N TYR A 89 -17.84 -5.21 -5.63
CA TYR A 89 -17.60 -4.76 -4.27
C TYR A 89 -18.83 -5.03 -3.40
N ASN A 90 -18.61 -5.58 -2.21
CA ASN A 90 -19.57 -5.57 -1.11
C ASN A 90 -19.00 -4.71 0.02
N ILE A 91 -19.62 -3.57 0.27
CA ILE A 91 -19.15 -2.60 1.24
C ILE A 91 -20.10 -2.58 2.42
N PHE A 92 -19.60 -2.95 3.59
CA PHE A 92 -20.32 -2.85 4.85
C PHE A 92 -19.90 -1.57 5.55
N VAL A 93 -20.82 -0.62 5.65
CA VAL A 93 -20.54 0.68 6.29
C VAL A 93 -20.92 0.58 7.75
N LEU A 94 -19.91 0.56 8.63
CA LEU A 94 -20.12 0.48 10.07
C LEU A 94 -20.19 1.89 10.68
N ASN A 95 -20.17 1.95 12.01
CA ASN A 95 -20.25 3.20 12.75
C ASN A 95 -19.20 4.23 12.28
N ARG A 96 -19.65 5.46 12.02
CA ARG A 96 -18.85 6.56 11.45
C ARG A 96 -18.28 6.27 10.05
N GLY A 97 -18.71 5.21 9.37
CA GLY A 97 -18.23 4.80 8.05
C GLY A 97 -18.79 5.59 6.88
N HIS A 98 -19.74 6.51 7.11
CA HIS A 98 -20.39 7.31 6.07
C HIS A 98 -19.37 7.94 5.12
N GLU A 99 -19.49 7.63 3.83
CA GLU A 99 -18.52 8.02 2.80
C GLU A 99 -19.09 7.92 1.38
N ASP A 100 -18.42 8.51 0.40
CA ASP A 100 -18.73 8.32 -1.00
C ASP A 100 -17.85 7.22 -1.63
N PHE A 101 -18.46 6.18 -2.18
CA PHE A 101 -17.73 5.15 -2.91
C PHE A 101 -17.21 5.71 -4.24
N ALA A 102 -15.89 5.88 -4.31
CA ALA A 102 -15.17 6.35 -5.48
C ALA A 102 -13.90 5.51 -5.70
N SER A 103 -14.04 4.37 -6.36
CA SER A 103 -12.90 3.55 -6.74
C SER A 103 -12.06 4.24 -7.83
N PHE A 104 -10.75 4.29 -7.62
CA PHE A 104 -9.82 5.06 -8.43
C PHE A 104 -8.69 4.17 -8.96
N PRO A 105 -8.90 3.54 -10.13
CA PRO A 105 -7.88 2.73 -10.78
C PRO A 105 -6.71 3.59 -11.21
N MET A 106 -5.53 3.13 -10.84
CA MET A 106 -4.25 3.53 -11.40
C MET A 106 -3.99 2.67 -12.63
N LEU A 107 -3.97 3.29 -13.81
CA LEU A 107 -3.82 2.57 -15.07
C LEU A 107 -2.48 2.93 -15.72
N TYR A 108 -1.76 1.90 -16.12
CA TYR A 108 -0.60 2.07 -17.01
C TYR A 108 -1.07 2.36 -18.43
N ASP A 109 -0.21 3.02 -19.19
CA ASP A 109 -0.39 3.16 -20.63
C ASP A 109 -0.26 1.80 -21.36
N ASP A 110 -0.69 1.73 -22.64
CA ASP A 110 -0.66 0.46 -23.37
C ASP A 110 0.77 -0.07 -23.51
N PRO A 111 1.08 -1.26 -22.98
CA PRO A 111 2.40 -1.86 -23.15
C PRO A 111 2.74 -2.17 -24.61
N LYS A 112 1.79 -2.05 -25.55
CA LYS A 112 2.00 -2.17 -27.00
C LYS A 112 2.29 -0.85 -27.72
N GLU A 113 1.96 0.32 -27.16
CA GLU A 113 1.88 1.59 -27.93
C GLU A 113 2.97 2.64 -27.60
N ILE A 114 4.01 2.29 -26.83
CA ILE A 114 5.04 3.25 -26.38
C ILE A 114 6.04 3.66 -27.50
N VAL A 115 5.64 3.68 -28.77
CA VAL A 115 6.48 4.16 -29.90
C VAL A 115 5.77 5.29 -30.65
N LEU A 116 5.79 6.49 -30.07
CA LEU A 116 5.44 7.72 -30.79
C LEU A 116 6.66 8.21 -31.59
N GLY A 117 6.61 8.10 -32.92
CA GLY A 117 7.64 8.66 -33.80
C GLY A 117 8.98 7.90 -33.84
N GLY A 118 9.01 6.62 -33.45
CA GLY A 118 10.22 5.79 -33.47
C GLY A 118 11.17 6.01 -32.28
N GLN A 119 10.78 6.83 -31.32
CA GLN A 119 11.44 6.96 -30.03
C GLN A 119 10.50 6.49 -28.93
N ASN A 120 11.00 5.67 -28.02
CA ASN A 120 10.25 5.31 -26.84
C ASN A 120 10.13 6.56 -25.96
N GLN A 121 8.91 7.00 -25.66
CA GLN A 121 8.68 8.18 -24.83
C GLN A 121 7.99 7.77 -23.54
N PHE A 122 8.46 8.31 -22.43
CA PHE A 122 7.75 8.26 -21.17
C PHE A 122 6.55 9.20 -21.24
N ILE A 123 5.35 8.64 -21.31
CA ILE A 123 4.13 9.42 -21.12
C ILE A 123 3.55 9.17 -19.73
N PRO A 124 3.03 10.21 -19.04
CA PRO A 124 2.37 10.03 -17.77
C PRO A 124 1.24 9.02 -17.82
N ASN A 125 1.12 8.22 -16.76
CA ASN A 125 0.04 7.26 -16.61
C ASN A 125 -1.30 7.98 -16.34
N VAL A 126 -2.42 7.25 -16.43
CA VAL A 126 -3.77 7.83 -16.30
C VAL A 126 -4.51 7.20 -15.13
N SER A 127 -5.26 8.02 -14.39
CA SER A 127 -6.23 7.56 -13.40
C SER A 127 -7.51 8.37 -13.50
N LEU A 128 -8.63 7.74 -13.13
CA LEU A 128 -9.93 8.38 -13.05
C LEU A 128 -10.81 7.71 -11.99
N ASP A 129 -11.63 8.47 -11.28
CA ASP A 129 -12.71 7.90 -10.46
C ASP A 129 -13.68 7.12 -11.37
N GLN A 130 -13.98 5.87 -11.02
CA GLN A 130 -14.89 5.03 -11.79
C GLN A 130 -16.37 5.35 -11.54
N THR A 131 -16.68 5.86 -10.34
CA THR A 131 -18.03 6.20 -9.90
C THR A 131 -17.95 7.13 -8.68
N PHE A 132 -19.07 7.73 -8.29
CA PHE A 132 -19.25 8.37 -7.00
C PHE A 132 -20.64 8.02 -6.49
N PHE A 133 -20.72 7.35 -5.35
CA PHE A 133 -22.00 6.96 -4.78
C PHE A 133 -22.00 7.11 -3.26
N PRO A 134 -22.90 7.92 -2.67
CA PRO A 134 -22.96 8.09 -1.23
C PRO A 134 -23.40 6.81 -0.55
N MET A 135 -22.66 6.44 0.49
CA MET A 135 -22.92 5.30 1.34
C MET A 135 -23.19 5.75 2.77
N GLU A 136 -24.26 5.21 3.36
CA GLU A 136 -24.70 5.51 4.70
C GLU A 136 -24.34 4.39 5.68
N GLU A 137 -24.07 4.78 6.92
CA GLU A 137 -23.83 3.85 8.03
C GLU A 137 -24.98 2.87 8.22
N GLY A 138 -24.64 1.63 8.59
CA GLY A 138 -25.60 0.57 8.90
C GLY A 138 -26.08 -0.21 7.69
N PHE A 139 -25.66 0.17 6.48
CA PHE A 139 -26.03 -0.49 5.24
C PHE A 139 -24.89 -1.32 4.65
N LYS A 140 -25.29 -2.31 3.84
CA LYS A 140 -24.42 -3.00 2.90
C LYS A 140 -24.73 -2.50 1.49
N TYR A 141 -23.72 -2.02 0.79
CA TYR A 141 -23.81 -1.66 -0.62
C TYR A 141 -23.11 -2.71 -1.48
N THR A 142 -23.68 -3.00 -2.64
CA THR A 142 -23.05 -3.89 -3.64
C THR A 142 -22.90 -3.15 -4.95
N PHE A 143 -21.67 -3.01 -5.42
CA PHE A 143 -21.33 -2.35 -6.68
C PHE A 143 -20.74 -3.37 -7.66
N PHE A 144 -21.14 -3.31 -8.92
CA PHE A 144 -20.50 -4.04 -10.01
C PHE A 144 -19.78 -3.03 -10.91
N ILE A 145 -18.46 -2.96 -10.78
CA ILE A 145 -17.64 -1.98 -11.48
C ILE A 145 -16.92 -2.66 -12.63
N LYS A 146 -17.27 -2.26 -13.85
CA LYS A 146 -16.55 -2.69 -15.06
C LYS A 146 -15.15 -2.10 -15.04
N GLN A 147 -14.16 -2.94 -15.29
CA GLN A 147 -12.76 -2.56 -15.33
C GLN A 147 -12.28 -2.36 -16.78
N PRO A 148 -11.25 -1.53 -17.01
CA PRO A 148 -10.54 -1.51 -18.29
C PRO A 148 -9.82 -2.85 -18.53
N PRO A 149 -9.38 -3.16 -19.76
CA PRO A 149 -8.62 -4.38 -20.03
C PRO A 149 -7.50 -4.60 -19.01
N ALA A 150 -7.39 -5.83 -18.47
CA ALA A 150 -6.52 -6.11 -17.33
C ALA A 150 -5.04 -5.79 -17.58
N ARG A 151 -4.62 -5.71 -18.86
CA ARG A 151 -3.27 -5.28 -19.23
C ARG A 151 -2.90 -3.88 -18.75
N PHE A 152 -3.87 -2.98 -18.62
CA PHE A 152 -3.67 -1.62 -18.12
C PHE A 152 -3.74 -1.53 -16.60
N PHE A 153 -4.37 -2.51 -15.96
CA PHE A 153 -4.67 -2.46 -14.53
C PHE A 153 -3.39 -2.59 -13.69
N ASN A 154 -3.07 -1.55 -12.92
CA ASN A 154 -2.03 -1.59 -11.90
C ASN A 154 -2.64 -1.91 -10.53
N LEU A 155 -3.46 -0.98 -10.04
CA LEU A 155 -4.11 -1.06 -8.74
C LEU A 155 -5.36 -0.18 -8.74
N THR A 156 -6.21 -0.34 -7.74
CA THR A 156 -7.35 0.55 -7.45
C THR A 156 -7.21 1.08 -6.04
N TYR A 157 -7.28 2.41 -5.88
CA TYR A 157 -7.49 3.02 -4.58
C TYR A 157 -8.97 3.12 -4.25
N HIS A 158 -9.31 2.92 -2.99
CA HIS A 158 -10.63 3.19 -2.43
C HIS A 158 -10.49 4.37 -1.47
N TRP A 159 -10.99 5.52 -1.89
CA TRP A 159 -10.85 6.76 -1.13
C TRP A 159 -11.99 6.96 -0.15
N GLY A 160 -11.63 7.43 1.04
CA GLY A 160 -12.54 8.12 1.92
C GLY A 160 -12.41 9.63 1.78
N TRP A 161 -13.08 10.22 0.78
CA TRP A 161 -12.98 11.66 0.50
C TRP A 161 -13.34 12.56 1.69
N ARG A 162 -14.21 12.13 2.61
CA ARG A 162 -14.63 12.93 3.78
C ARG A 162 -13.62 12.90 4.92
N LEU A 163 -12.94 11.77 5.13
CA LEU A 163 -11.98 11.56 6.24
C LEU A 163 -10.57 11.30 5.72
N HIS A 164 -10.22 11.97 4.62
CA HIS A 164 -8.89 11.99 4.05
C HIS A 164 -7.95 12.84 4.95
N PRO A 165 -6.68 12.44 5.21
CA PRO A 165 -5.88 11.45 4.49
C PRO A 165 -5.81 9.98 4.95
N PRO A 166 -6.23 9.57 6.16
CA PRO A 166 -5.98 8.20 6.60
C PRO A 166 -6.94 7.16 6.01
N ARG A 167 -8.15 7.55 5.60
CA ARG A 167 -9.16 6.61 5.11
C ARG A 167 -8.90 6.22 3.65
N VAL A 168 -7.93 5.33 3.44
CA VAL A 168 -7.57 4.81 2.11
C VAL A 168 -7.17 3.33 2.20
N GLN A 169 -7.62 2.54 1.23
CA GLN A 169 -7.20 1.16 1.00
C GLN A 169 -6.86 0.96 -0.48
N ALA A 170 -5.97 0.02 -0.80
CA ALA A 170 -5.56 -0.27 -2.16
C ALA A 170 -5.68 -1.76 -2.50
N VAL A 171 -6.07 -2.05 -3.74
CA VAL A 171 -6.03 -3.41 -4.29
C VAL A 171 -5.17 -3.42 -5.53
N GLU A 172 -4.09 -4.20 -5.50
CA GLU A 172 -3.10 -4.25 -6.59
C GLU A 172 -3.27 -5.44 -7.51
N ASN A 173 -2.71 -5.36 -8.71
CA ASN A 173 -2.63 -6.46 -9.66
C ASN A 173 -1.46 -7.38 -9.27
N LEU A 174 -1.77 -8.62 -8.90
CA LEU A 174 -0.77 -9.62 -8.49
C LEU A 174 0.32 -9.83 -9.54
N LEU A 175 -0.04 -9.72 -10.83
CA LEU A 175 0.84 -9.97 -11.97
C LEU A 175 1.80 -8.80 -12.25
N ARG A 176 1.67 -7.67 -11.55
CA ARG A 176 2.60 -6.54 -11.58
C ARG A 176 3.64 -6.71 -10.48
N GLY A 177 4.31 -7.85 -10.46
CA GLY A 177 5.33 -8.19 -9.47
C GLY A 177 6.72 -7.63 -9.77
N PHE A 178 7.73 -8.23 -9.15
CA PHE A 178 9.12 -7.74 -9.13
C PHE A 178 10.07 -8.71 -9.84
N THR A 179 11.27 -8.26 -10.19
CA THR A 179 12.37 -9.18 -10.56
C THR A 179 13.45 -9.11 -9.50
N VAL A 180 13.72 -10.21 -8.81
CA VAL A 180 14.66 -10.30 -7.67
C VAL A 180 15.86 -11.19 -7.98
N ASP A 181 16.89 -11.13 -7.13
CA ASP A 181 17.95 -12.15 -7.09
C ASP A 181 17.40 -13.47 -6.57
N LYS A 182 17.67 -14.55 -7.30
CA LYS A 182 17.36 -15.90 -6.84
C LYS A 182 18.24 -16.21 -5.64
N VAL A 183 17.62 -16.61 -4.55
CA VAL A 183 18.31 -17.13 -3.36
C VAL A 183 18.18 -18.65 -3.27
N ASP A 184 19.16 -19.29 -2.65
CA ASP A 184 19.10 -20.71 -2.29
C ASP A 184 18.36 -20.91 -0.96
N ALA A 185 18.27 -22.18 -0.50
CA ALA A 185 17.60 -22.52 0.76
C ALA A 185 18.26 -21.90 2.01
N ASN A 186 19.50 -21.40 1.88
CA ASN A 186 20.23 -20.73 2.96
C ASN A 186 20.16 -19.20 2.85
N GLY A 187 19.36 -18.66 1.92
CA GLY A 187 19.23 -17.22 1.68
C GLY A 187 20.42 -16.61 0.94
N GLN A 188 21.32 -17.42 0.37
CA GLN A 188 22.45 -16.91 -0.41
C GLN A 188 22.05 -16.70 -1.86
N VAL A 189 22.50 -15.58 -2.45
CA VAL A 189 22.27 -15.28 -3.86
C VAL A 189 22.92 -16.36 -4.74
N VAL A 190 22.09 -17.05 -5.51
CA VAL A 190 22.50 -18.03 -6.52
C VAL A 190 23.22 -17.30 -7.65
N ARG A 191 24.39 -17.78 -8.04
CA ARG A 191 25.20 -17.18 -9.12
C ARG A 191 25.32 -18.11 -10.32
N ASP A 192 25.38 -17.55 -11.51
CA ASP A 192 25.63 -18.26 -12.76
C ASP A 192 27.12 -18.65 -12.91
N ALA A 193 27.47 -19.32 -14.01
CA ALA A 193 28.84 -19.77 -14.29
C ALA A 193 29.85 -18.61 -14.40
N ASN A 194 29.39 -17.38 -14.62
CA ASN A 194 30.22 -16.18 -14.72
C ASN A 194 30.27 -15.39 -13.40
N GLY A 195 29.63 -15.89 -12.34
CA GLY A 195 29.57 -15.24 -11.04
C GLY A 195 28.47 -14.17 -10.91
N ASN A 196 27.60 -14.01 -11.91
CA ASN A 196 26.51 -13.04 -11.85
C ASN A 196 25.31 -13.61 -11.08
N PRO A 197 24.56 -12.82 -10.30
CA PRO A 197 23.31 -13.27 -9.69
C PRO A 197 22.30 -13.79 -10.72
N VAL A 198 21.76 -14.99 -10.46
CA VAL A 198 20.64 -15.54 -11.23
C VAL A 198 19.37 -14.78 -10.86
N LYS A 199 18.59 -14.35 -11.84
CA LYS A 199 17.39 -13.52 -11.63
C LYS A 199 16.11 -14.34 -11.77
N VAL A 200 15.07 -13.97 -11.02
CA VAL A 200 13.73 -14.57 -11.10
C VAL A 200 12.65 -13.50 -10.99
N ASP A 201 11.59 -13.64 -11.78
CA ASP A 201 10.38 -12.82 -11.62
C ASP A 201 9.51 -13.43 -10.50
N VAL A 202 8.99 -12.56 -9.64
CA VAL A 202 8.13 -12.90 -8.50
C VAL A 202 6.86 -12.08 -8.56
N PHE A 203 5.78 -12.57 -7.95
CA PHE A 203 4.50 -11.85 -7.88
C PHE A 203 4.55 -10.66 -6.90
N ARG A 204 3.52 -9.81 -6.95
CA ARG A 204 3.43 -8.59 -6.14
C ARG A 204 3.38 -8.86 -4.63
N ASP A 205 2.84 -10.00 -4.23
CA ASP A 205 2.75 -10.46 -2.83
C ASP A 205 4.07 -11.03 -2.28
N HIS A 206 5.16 -11.00 -3.04
CA HIS A 206 6.44 -11.59 -2.65
C HIS A 206 6.94 -11.09 -1.29
N PHE A 207 6.85 -9.78 -1.03
CA PHE A 207 7.32 -9.19 0.22
C PHE A 207 6.41 -9.57 1.40
N GLU A 208 5.09 -9.57 1.21
CA GLU A 208 4.12 -10.07 2.18
C GLU A 208 4.43 -11.52 2.58
N ARG A 209 4.60 -12.43 1.61
CA ARG A 209 4.90 -13.85 1.87
C ARG A 209 6.25 -14.06 2.53
N THR A 210 7.23 -13.23 2.17
CA THR A 210 8.58 -13.30 2.75
C THR A 210 8.55 -12.87 4.21
N VAL A 211 7.81 -11.83 4.56
CA VAL A 211 7.71 -11.28 5.92
C VAL A 211 6.81 -12.14 6.80
N PHE A 212 5.58 -12.43 6.37
CA PHE A 212 4.56 -13.06 7.21
C PHE A 212 4.41 -14.57 6.99
N GLY A 213 5.16 -15.14 6.04
CA GLY A 213 5.08 -16.54 5.66
C GLY A 213 3.94 -16.85 4.69
N GLU A 214 3.93 -18.07 4.15
CA GLU A 214 2.98 -18.52 3.12
C GLU A 214 1.52 -18.53 3.59
N ASN A 215 1.29 -19.00 4.81
CA ASN A 215 -0.02 -19.02 5.43
C ASN A 215 0.12 -18.68 6.91
N PRO A 216 0.10 -17.39 7.26
CA PRO A 216 0.22 -16.94 8.65
C PRO A 216 -0.94 -17.40 9.55
N ARG A 217 -2.01 -18.00 8.98
CA ARG A 217 -3.15 -18.52 9.75
C ARG A 217 -3.19 -20.05 9.81
N ALA A 218 -2.13 -20.73 9.33
CA ALA A 218 -2.09 -22.19 9.29
C ALA A 218 -2.19 -22.84 10.69
N ASN A 219 -1.56 -22.22 11.69
CA ASN A 219 -1.58 -22.63 13.09
C ASN A 219 -1.15 -21.45 13.99
N GLU A 220 -1.19 -21.65 15.31
CA GLU A 220 -0.84 -20.60 16.29
C GLU A 220 0.62 -20.15 16.15
N ASP A 221 1.57 -21.07 15.92
CA ASP A 221 2.99 -20.74 15.81
C ASP A 221 3.27 -19.85 14.59
N ALA A 222 2.70 -20.20 13.43
CA ALA A 222 2.78 -19.39 12.21
C ALA A 222 2.17 -17.98 12.42
N LYS A 223 1.04 -17.90 13.13
CA LYS A 223 0.39 -16.63 13.46
C LYS A 223 1.26 -15.77 14.38
N LEU A 224 1.80 -16.35 15.45
CA LEU A 224 2.66 -15.64 16.38
C LEU A 224 3.97 -15.21 15.71
N GLN A 225 4.53 -16.03 14.83
CA GLN A 225 5.70 -15.66 14.02
C GLN A 225 5.39 -14.46 13.11
N ALA A 226 4.25 -14.47 12.41
CA ALA A 226 3.86 -13.35 11.57
C ALA A 226 3.60 -12.06 12.38
N ILE A 227 2.87 -12.15 13.50
CA ILE A 227 2.64 -11.01 14.41
C ILE A 227 3.96 -10.51 15.03
N SER A 228 4.95 -11.37 15.22
CA SER A 228 6.26 -10.96 15.73
C SER A 228 7.01 -10.02 14.79
N MET A 229 6.68 -9.99 13.49
CA MET A 229 7.28 -9.08 12.52
C MET A 229 6.81 -7.63 12.69
N ILE A 230 5.61 -7.44 13.24
CA ILE A 230 5.04 -6.11 13.52
C ILE A 230 5.81 -5.48 14.69
N GLY A 231 6.09 -4.20 14.61
CA GLY A 231 6.82 -3.43 15.62
C GLY A 231 6.12 -3.35 16.97
N ASP A 232 6.89 -3.31 18.05
CA ASP A 232 6.34 -3.18 19.42
C ASP A 232 5.71 -1.81 19.70
N LEU A 233 6.00 -0.81 18.87
CA LEU A 233 5.36 0.50 18.95
C LEU A 233 4.01 0.55 18.21
N ALA A 234 3.67 -0.48 17.44
CA ALA A 234 2.41 -0.50 16.69
C ALA A 234 1.21 -0.52 17.65
N PRO A 235 0.28 0.46 17.54
CA PRO A 235 -0.89 0.55 18.42
C PRO A 235 -1.71 -0.74 18.50
N ALA A 236 -1.95 -1.38 17.36
CA ALA A 236 -2.67 -2.65 17.28
C ALA A 236 -1.95 -3.79 18.03
N LYS A 237 -0.61 -3.86 17.94
CA LYS A 237 0.21 -4.88 18.64
C LYS A 237 0.26 -4.62 20.14
N ARG A 238 0.28 -3.37 20.58
CA ARG A 238 0.19 -3.01 22.01
C ARG A 238 -1.17 -3.41 22.59
N MET A 239 -2.27 -3.06 21.92
CA MET A 239 -3.61 -3.53 22.30
C MET A 239 -3.66 -5.06 22.38
N TRP A 240 -3.09 -5.76 21.40
CA TRP A 240 -3.04 -7.22 21.38
C TRP A 240 -2.26 -7.78 22.57
N THR A 241 -1.07 -7.23 22.85
CA THR A 241 -0.21 -7.63 23.97
C THR A 241 -0.90 -7.45 25.31
N SER A 242 -1.56 -6.31 25.53
CA SER A 242 -2.32 -6.05 26.76
C SER A 242 -3.45 -7.05 26.96
N LEU A 243 -4.22 -7.34 25.90
CA LEU A 243 -5.28 -8.35 25.97
C LEU A 243 -4.73 -9.76 26.24
N LYS A 244 -3.59 -10.15 25.64
CA LYS A 244 -2.95 -11.44 25.93
C LYS A 244 -2.52 -11.54 27.39
N LYS A 245 -1.99 -10.47 27.98
CA LYS A 245 -1.64 -10.42 29.41
C LYS A 245 -2.85 -10.59 30.32
N PHE A 246 -3.97 -9.93 29.99
CA PHE A 246 -5.22 -10.13 30.74
C PHE A 246 -5.73 -11.57 30.64
N MET A 247 -5.74 -12.16 29.44
CA MET A 247 -6.17 -13.56 29.25
C MET A 247 -5.27 -14.56 29.98
N ALA A 248 -3.97 -14.30 30.05
CA ALA A 248 -3.01 -15.13 30.77
C ALA A 248 -3.04 -14.93 32.30
N ASN A 249 -3.85 -13.98 32.80
CA ASN A 249 -3.85 -13.56 34.19
C ASN A 249 -2.45 -13.18 34.72
N SER A 250 -1.60 -12.64 33.84
CA SER A 250 -0.20 -12.31 34.14
C SER A 250 -0.02 -10.94 34.81
N VAL A 251 -1.11 -10.17 34.91
CA VAL A 251 -1.15 -8.82 35.49
C VAL A 251 -2.14 -8.83 36.66
N GLN A 252 -1.70 -8.40 37.85
CA GLN A 252 -2.48 -8.46 39.10
C GLN A 252 -2.39 -7.17 39.92
N GLY A 253 -3.39 -6.95 40.79
CA GLY A 253 -3.45 -5.80 41.69
C GLY A 253 -3.37 -4.47 40.94
N ASN A 254 -2.56 -3.53 41.45
CA ASN A 254 -2.41 -2.20 40.84
C ASN A 254 -1.87 -2.22 39.41
N ARG A 255 -1.23 -3.32 38.97
CA ARG A 255 -0.74 -3.44 37.59
C ARG A 255 -1.88 -3.61 36.57
N VAL A 256 -3.04 -4.11 36.99
CA VAL A 256 -4.22 -4.25 36.10
C VAL A 256 -4.67 -2.90 35.57
N ARG A 257 -4.65 -1.87 36.44
CA ARG A 257 -5.01 -0.51 36.06
C ARG A 257 -4.04 0.06 35.05
N ALA A 258 -2.74 -0.06 35.28
CA ALA A 258 -1.71 0.41 34.36
C ALA A 258 -1.79 -0.28 32.99
N GLU A 259 -2.05 -1.59 32.95
CA GLU A 259 -2.22 -2.30 31.67
C GLU A 259 -3.52 -1.90 30.95
N ALA A 260 -4.58 -1.58 31.69
CA ALA A 260 -5.84 -1.11 31.11
C ALA A 260 -5.70 0.30 30.54
N GLU A 261 -4.94 1.17 31.22
CA GLU A 261 -4.53 2.47 30.72
C GLU A 261 -3.71 2.31 29.43
N GLU A 262 -2.72 1.41 29.40
CA GLU A 262 -1.93 1.15 28.17
C GLU A 262 -2.79 0.66 26.99
N PHE A 263 -3.75 -0.23 27.24
CA PHE A 263 -4.71 -0.65 26.21
C PHE A 263 -5.54 0.52 25.68
N SER A 264 -6.05 1.37 26.57
CA SER A 264 -6.88 2.52 26.20
C SER A 264 -6.11 3.55 25.40
N GLU A 265 -4.89 3.88 25.83
CA GLU A 265 -4.05 4.83 25.11
C GLU A 265 -3.60 4.28 23.74
N SER A 266 -3.34 2.96 23.64
CA SER A 266 -3.05 2.32 22.36
C SER A 266 -4.24 2.33 21.40
N PHE A 267 -5.47 2.29 21.93
CA PHE A 267 -6.67 2.45 21.12
C PHE A 267 -6.76 3.86 20.52
N PHE A 268 -6.42 4.90 21.30
CA PHE A 268 -6.38 6.27 20.80
C PHE A 268 -5.27 6.48 19.77
N ASP A 269 -4.06 5.97 20.04
CA ASP A 269 -2.96 5.96 19.06
C ASP A 269 -3.38 5.31 17.73
N TRP A 270 -4.15 4.21 17.78
CA TRP A 270 -4.62 3.50 16.59
C TRP A 270 -5.69 4.29 15.82
N SER A 271 -6.56 4.99 16.53
CA SER A 271 -7.72 5.66 15.92
C SER A 271 -7.36 6.86 15.06
N ASP A 272 -6.21 7.50 15.32
CA ASP A 272 -5.77 8.68 14.59
C ASP A 272 -4.41 8.45 13.90
N ARG A 273 -4.49 8.30 12.58
CA ARG A 273 -3.32 8.13 11.71
C ARG A 273 -2.68 9.46 11.27
N ASN A 274 -3.23 10.60 11.70
CA ASN A 274 -2.63 11.94 11.53
C ASN A 274 -1.78 12.37 12.72
N GLU A 275 -1.66 11.50 13.72
CA GLU A 275 -0.73 11.64 14.83
C GLU A 275 0.27 10.48 14.85
N LEU A 276 1.49 10.76 15.30
CA LEU A 276 2.48 9.69 15.51
C LEU A 276 2.13 8.96 16.81
N PRO A 277 2.08 7.62 16.80
CA PRO A 277 1.84 6.85 18.02
C PRO A 277 2.86 7.15 19.12
N ARG A 278 2.42 7.07 20.38
CA ARG A 278 3.30 7.25 21.55
C ARG A 278 4.59 6.42 21.42
N GLY A 279 5.72 7.05 21.73
CA GLY A 279 7.05 6.43 21.61
C GLY A 279 7.75 6.75 20.28
N ILE A 280 7.07 7.39 19.33
CA ILE A 280 7.69 7.99 18.15
C ILE A 280 7.55 9.51 18.25
N SER A 281 8.68 10.20 18.34
CA SER A 281 8.70 11.66 18.33
C SER A 281 8.76 12.19 16.89
N PRO A 282 8.03 13.27 16.56
CA PRO A 282 8.22 13.95 15.29
C PRO A 282 9.66 14.45 15.17
N ASP A 283 10.21 14.37 13.96
CA ASP A 283 11.54 14.92 13.70
C ASP A 283 11.47 16.46 13.76
N PRO A 284 12.23 17.12 14.65
CA PRO A 284 12.14 18.56 14.83
C PRO A 284 12.61 19.35 13.59
N ASP A 285 13.41 18.74 12.72
CA ASP A 285 13.99 19.36 11.52
C ASP A 285 13.20 19.02 10.24
N ALA A 286 12.28 18.04 10.30
CA ALA A 286 11.41 17.71 9.18
C ALA A 286 10.14 18.58 9.16
N ASP A 287 9.59 18.78 7.96
CA ASP A 287 8.27 19.37 7.79
C ASP A 287 7.15 18.34 7.93
N VAL A 288 7.43 17.10 7.52
CA VAL A 288 6.54 15.95 7.62
C VAL A 288 7.30 14.80 8.25
N THR A 289 6.69 14.08 9.20
CA THR A 289 7.22 12.81 9.72
C THR A 289 6.23 11.70 9.41
N ILE A 290 6.73 10.61 8.82
CA ILE A 290 5.97 9.41 8.50
C ILE A 290 6.52 8.24 9.30
N ALA A 291 5.63 7.49 9.94
CA ALA A 291 5.96 6.27 10.66
C ALA A 291 5.25 5.06 10.04
N TYR A 292 6.02 4.04 9.69
CA TYR A 292 5.52 2.73 9.29
C TYR A 292 5.40 1.82 10.52
N LEU A 293 4.18 1.34 10.77
CA LEU A 293 3.83 0.45 11.88
C LEU A 293 2.65 -0.44 11.51
N ASN A 294 2.75 -1.75 11.73
CA ASN A 294 1.68 -2.72 11.46
C ASN A 294 1.17 -2.62 10.02
N ASN A 295 2.10 -2.55 9.05
CA ASN A 295 1.74 -2.46 7.64
C ASN A 295 0.77 -1.28 7.36
N THR A 296 0.99 -0.16 8.06
CA THR A 296 0.16 1.04 8.02
C THR A 296 1.07 2.25 8.16
N ILE A 297 0.59 3.40 7.69
CA ILE A 297 1.29 4.68 7.81
C ILE A 297 0.55 5.60 8.78
N TYR A 298 1.32 6.17 9.71
CA TYR A 298 0.96 7.32 10.55
C TYR A 298 1.77 8.52 10.08
N GLY A 299 1.12 9.65 9.85
CA GLY A 299 1.77 10.86 9.34
C GLY A 299 1.52 12.06 10.23
N HIS A 300 2.53 12.90 10.41
CA HIS A 300 2.43 14.15 11.14
C HIS A 300 3.03 15.29 10.31
N ILE A 301 2.32 16.41 10.24
CA ILE A 301 2.79 17.62 9.56
C ILE A 301 3.10 18.67 10.62
N LYS A 302 4.34 19.16 10.63
CA LYS A 302 4.82 20.12 11.61
C LYS A 302 3.97 21.40 11.59
N GLY A 303 3.39 21.73 12.73
CA GLY A 303 2.54 22.91 12.91
C GLY A 303 1.07 22.69 12.54
N TYR A 304 0.68 21.46 12.22
CA TYR A 304 -0.71 21.08 11.95
C TYR A 304 -1.12 19.92 12.86
N VAL A 305 -2.35 19.98 13.36
CA VAL A 305 -3.05 18.91 14.09
C VAL A 305 -4.40 18.81 13.38
N ASN A 306 -4.81 17.64 12.90
CA ASN A 306 -5.95 17.55 11.98
C ASN A 306 -6.85 16.33 12.18
N ASP A 307 -8.15 16.60 12.38
CA ASP A 307 -9.23 15.60 12.40
C ASP A 307 -10.09 15.59 11.09
N ALA A 308 -10.04 16.62 10.23
CA ALA A 308 -10.61 16.66 8.87
C ALA A 308 -10.32 17.97 8.10
N GLN A 309 -10.05 17.86 6.77
CA GLN A 309 -10.03 18.97 5.79
C GLN A 309 -9.21 20.23 6.16
N VAL A 310 -7.93 20.07 6.48
CA VAL A 310 -7.01 21.21 6.61
C VAL A 310 -6.58 21.69 5.22
N GLU A 311 -6.74 22.99 4.96
CA GLU A 311 -6.09 23.64 3.81
C GLU A 311 -4.62 23.89 4.17
N LEU A 312 -3.71 23.14 3.52
CA LEU A 312 -2.28 23.37 3.65
C LEU A 312 -1.86 24.51 2.72
N THR A 313 -1.78 25.72 3.28
CA THR A 313 -1.24 26.89 2.53
C THR A 313 0.29 26.96 2.56
N LYS A 314 0.93 25.97 3.18
CA LYS A 314 2.38 25.79 3.19
C LYS A 314 2.79 25.16 1.85
N TRP A 315 3.89 25.64 1.27
CA TRP A 315 4.43 25.16 0.00
C TRP A 315 3.57 25.50 -1.23
N THR A 316 3.39 26.79 -1.50
CA THR A 316 2.61 27.31 -2.65
C THR A 316 3.49 27.82 -3.80
N GLU A 317 4.81 27.78 -3.64
CA GLU A 317 5.77 28.35 -4.58
C GLU A 317 6.65 27.28 -5.22
N ARG A 318 6.94 27.46 -6.51
CA ARG A 318 7.98 26.67 -7.20
C ARG A 318 9.33 26.87 -6.50
N GLY A 319 10.11 25.80 -6.39
CA GLY A 319 11.40 25.77 -5.71
C GLY A 319 11.26 25.56 -4.20
N THR A 320 10.03 25.49 -3.67
CA THR A 320 9.82 25.10 -2.28
C THR A 320 10.39 23.70 -2.07
N LYS A 321 11.16 23.56 -0.99
CA LYS A 321 11.69 22.29 -0.52
C LYS A 321 10.87 21.83 0.68
N VAL A 322 10.64 20.53 0.74
CA VAL A 322 9.94 19.91 1.86
C VAL A 322 10.77 18.75 2.36
N ASN A 323 11.06 18.79 3.67
CA ASN A 323 11.80 17.74 4.34
C ASN A 323 10.84 16.74 4.94
N VAL A 324 11.02 15.46 4.60
CA VAL A 324 10.22 14.36 5.15
C VAL A 324 11.15 13.41 5.88
N ALA A 325 10.86 13.18 7.16
CA ALA A 325 11.46 12.14 7.95
C ALA A 325 10.63 10.86 7.82
N LEU A 326 11.30 9.75 7.52
CA LEU A 326 10.73 8.42 7.42
C LEU A 326 11.24 7.59 8.60
N ILE A 327 10.32 6.99 9.34
CA ILE A 327 10.58 6.18 10.52
C ILE A 327 9.95 4.81 10.30
N ASN A 328 10.72 3.75 10.49
CA ASN A 328 10.24 2.38 10.47
C ASN A 328 10.32 1.80 11.88
N GLY A 329 9.16 1.45 12.43
CA GLY A 329 9.07 0.74 13.71
C GLY A 329 8.82 -0.76 13.59
N ASP A 330 8.53 -1.26 12.39
CA ASP A 330 8.34 -2.67 12.11
C ASP A 330 9.69 -3.40 11.89
N TYR A 331 9.68 -4.73 12.06
CA TYR A 331 10.88 -5.57 11.94
C TYR A 331 11.10 -6.12 10.52
N TYR A 332 10.58 -5.41 9.52
CA TYR A 332 10.74 -5.68 8.10
C TYR A 332 10.87 -4.37 7.31
N PRO A 333 11.42 -4.40 6.08
CA PRO A 333 11.69 -3.17 5.33
C PRO A 333 10.42 -2.61 4.68
N HIS A 334 10.34 -1.29 4.56
CA HIS A 334 9.28 -0.59 3.80
C HIS A 334 9.88 0.20 2.64
N GLN A 335 9.14 0.37 1.56
CA GLN A 335 9.53 1.18 0.40
C GLN A 335 8.72 2.48 0.35
N TYR A 336 9.35 3.61 0.60
CA TYR A 336 8.70 4.91 0.44
C TYR A 336 8.47 5.26 -1.03
N THR A 337 7.20 5.41 -1.37
CA THR A 337 6.77 5.85 -2.70
C THR A 337 6.02 7.16 -2.61
N LEU A 338 6.48 8.17 -3.33
CA LEU A 338 5.75 9.42 -3.56
C LEU A 338 5.16 9.43 -4.96
N VAL A 339 3.84 9.56 -5.07
CA VAL A 339 3.14 9.79 -6.33
C VAL A 339 2.59 11.20 -6.38
N ASP A 340 2.85 11.83 -7.52
CA ASP A 340 2.28 13.12 -7.90
C ASP A 340 1.14 12.90 -8.89
N PHE A 341 0.02 13.55 -8.61
CA PHE A 341 -1.21 13.53 -9.39
C PHE A 341 -1.36 14.74 -10.33
N GLY A 342 -0.29 15.49 -10.58
CA GLY A 342 -0.16 16.50 -11.63
C GLY A 342 -0.76 17.85 -11.27
N GLY A 343 0.05 18.77 -10.76
CA GLY A 343 -0.41 20.04 -10.17
C GLY A 343 -0.86 21.20 -11.09
N MET A 344 -0.96 21.06 -12.41
CA MET A 344 -1.41 22.19 -13.29
C MET A 344 -2.45 21.85 -14.37
N ARG A 345 -2.73 20.57 -14.65
CA ARG A 345 -3.65 20.16 -15.73
C ARG A 345 -4.78 19.22 -15.32
N GLY A 346 -4.87 18.87 -14.04
CA GLY A 346 -6.07 18.27 -13.46
C GLY A 346 -7.22 19.28 -13.49
N TRP A 347 -7.98 19.30 -14.58
CA TRP A 347 -9.30 19.92 -14.57
C TRP A 347 -10.19 19.08 -13.66
N GLU A 348 -10.19 19.43 -12.39
CA GLU A 348 -11.05 18.89 -11.36
C GLU A 348 -12.03 20.00 -10.99
N ASN A 349 -13.32 19.70 -11.01
CA ASN A 349 -14.42 20.57 -10.55
C ASN A 349 -14.96 21.62 -11.56
N THR A 350 -15.50 21.20 -12.71
CA THR A 350 -16.41 22.08 -13.48
C THR A 350 -17.86 21.64 -13.59
N PHE A 351 -18.28 20.56 -12.94
CA PHE A 351 -19.68 20.12 -13.00
C PHE A 351 -20.23 19.83 -11.61
N GLN A 352 -20.60 20.88 -10.87
CA GLN A 352 -21.47 20.74 -9.70
C GLN A 352 -22.93 20.72 -10.15
N ASN A 353 -23.66 19.65 -9.85
CA ASN A 353 -25.14 19.65 -9.82
C ASN A 353 -25.60 19.77 -8.36
N THR A 354 -26.60 20.62 -8.12
CA THR A 354 -27.04 21.14 -6.81
C THR A 354 -28.18 20.35 -6.18
N ILE A 355 -28.19 19.02 -6.29
CA ILE A 355 -29.19 18.21 -5.57
C ILE A 355 -28.58 17.70 -4.27
N GLU A 356 -29.03 18.26 -3.14
CA GLU A 356 -28.80 17.70 -1.80
C GLU A 356 -29.53 16.35 -1.68
N VAL A 357 -28.86 15.29 -2.11
CA VAL A 357 -29.15 13.93 -1.64
C VAL A 357 -27.94 13.55 -0.80
N GLY A 358 -28.15 13.08 0.44
CA GLY A 358 -27.11 12.81 1.45
C GLY A 358 -25.73 12.52 0.86
N GLY A 359 -24.75 13.37 1.16
CA GLY A 359 -23.56 13.50 0.31
C GLY A 359 -22.77 14.80 0.57
N ALA A 360 -21.46 14.83 0.29
CA ALA A 360 -20.63 16.05 0.41
C ALA A 360 -20.47 16.83 -0.91
N GLY A 361 -21.21 16.49 -1.97
CA GLY A 361 -21.11 17.19 -3.25
C GLY A 361 -21.78 16.46 -4.39
N ALA A 362 -21.88 17.14 -5.53
CA ALA A 362 -22.65 16.76 -6.72
C ALA A 362 -22.48 15.31 -7.17
N TRP A 363 -23.49 14.79 -7.89
CA TRP A 363 -23.48 13.49 -8.57
C TRP A 363 -22.27 13.22 -9.48
N PHE A 364 -21.44 14.23 -9.78
CA PHE A 364 -20.25 14.07 -10.61
C PHE A 364 -19.13 15.04 -10.19
N THR A 365 -18.00 14.54 -9.70
CA THR A 365 -16.71 15.23 -9.80
C THR A 365 -15.73 14.28 -10.48
N PHE A 366 -15.30 14.61 -11.69
CA PHE A 366 -14.30 13.83 -12.42
C PHE A 366 -12.91 14.21 -11.92
N GLY A 367 -12.29 13.36 -11.10
CA GLY A 367 -10.84 13.37 -10.90
C GLY A 367 -10.17 12.60 -12.03
N ARG A 368 -10.00 13.19 -13.23
CA ARG A 368 -9.06 12.61 -14.20
C ARG A 368 -7.72 13.29 -13.99
N ILE A 369 -6.71 12.48 -13.75
CA ILE A 369 -5.36 12.96 -13.58
C ILE A 369 -4.39 12.21 -14.47
N HIS A 370 -3.26 12.86 -14.67
CA HIS A 370 -2.04 12.17 -15.04
C HIS A 370 -1.24 11.98 -13.78
N TRP A 371 -0.70 10.78 -13.59
CA TRP A 371 0.07 10.47 -12.39
C TRP A 371 1.47 9.98 -12.74
N TRP A 372 2.39 10.26 -11.83
CA TRP A 372 3.79 9.85 -11.94
C TRP A 372 4.38 9.52 -10.58
N PRO A 373 5.06 8.37 -10.41
CA PRO A 373 5.84 8.09 -9.21
C PRO A 373 7.19 8.82 -9.28
N HIS A 374 7.44 9.72 -8.32
CA HIS A 374 8.68 10.50 -8.26
C HIS A 374 9.85 9.71 -7.68
N THR A 375 9.60 8.79 -6.75
CA THR A 375 10.65 8.02 -6.06
C THR A 375 10.85 6.61 -6.60
N ILE A 376 10.19 6.27 -7.71
CA ILE A 376 10.39 5.00 -8.45
C ILE A 376 10.60 5.32 -9.94
N ASN A 377 11.71 5.99 -10.23
CA ASN A 377 12.19 6.28 -11.58
C ASN A 377 13.62 5.75 -11.71
N PRO A 378 14.08 5.25 -12.86
CA PRO A 378 15.47 4.87 -13.11
C PRO A 378 16.54 5.80 -12.57
N ALA A 379 16.26 7.11 -12.60
CA ALA A 379 17.15 8.15 -12.13
C ALA A 379 17.17 8.33 -10.59
N VAL A 380 16.19 7.77 -9.88
CA VAL A 380 16.02 7.87 -8.43
C VAL A 380 15.96 6.46 -7.82
N PRO A 381 16.96 6.04 -7.04
CA PRO A 381 16.88 4.78 -6.30
C PRO A 381 15.57 4.68 -5.51
N ALA A 382 14.90 3.52 -5.54
CA ALA A 382 13.77 3.30 -4.65
C ALA A 382 14.22 3.50 -3.19
N ILE A 383 13.41 4.22 -2.43
CA ILE A 383 13.75 4.66 -1.09
C ILE A 383 13.29 3.60 -0.10
N VAL A 384 14.23 2.83 0.45
CA VAL A 384 13.91 1.75 1.40
C VAL A 384 14.27 2.18 2.81
N VAL A 385 13.29 2.12 3.71
CA VAL A 385 13.48 2.40 5.13
C VAL A 385 13.81 1.08 5.84
N LYS A 386 14.99 1.01 6.45
CA LYS A 386 15.48 -0.19 7.14
C LYS A 386 14.52 -0.64 8.24
N PRO A 387 14.42 -1.95 8.53
CA PRO A 387 13.71 -2.47 9.70
C PRO A 387 14.22 -1.82 11.01
N ALA A 388 13.34 -1.74 12.01
CA ALA A 388 13.75 -1.51 13.39
C ALA A 388 14.60 -2.68 13.93
N GLU A 389 15.44 -2.39 14.92
CA GLU A 389 16.20 -3.40 15.65
C GLU A 389 15.26 -4.25 16.53
N ARG A 390 15.38 -5.57 16.41
CA ARG A 390 14.66 -6.49 17.30
C ARG A 390 15.27 -6.46 18.70
N PRO A 391 14.45 -6.58 19.75
CA PRO A 391 14.94 -6.88 21.10
C PRO A 391 15.79 -8.17 21.10
N ALA A 392 16.90 -8.18 21.85
CA ALA A 392 17.89 -9.27 21.83
C ALA A 392 17.35 -10.69 22.14
N ALA A 393 16.15 -10.80 22.70
CA ALA A 393 15.47 -12.06 23.02
C ALA A 393 14.81 -12.76 21.80
N ASP A 394 14.73 -12.10 20.65
CA ASP A 394 13.96 -12.56 19.46
C ASP A 394 14.83 -12.73 18.20
N SER A 395 16.14 -12.95 18.38
CA SER A 395 17.15 -12.97 17.30
C SER A 395 17.18 -14.26 16.45
N SER A 396 16.27 -15.22 16.69
CA SER A 396 16.23 -16.50 15.97
C SER A 396 15.44 -16.45 14.65
N LEU A 397 14.70 -15.36 14.40
CA LEU A 397 13.99 -15.14 13.14
C LEU A 397 14.94 -14.52 12.11
N VAL A 398 14.95 -15.07 10.90
CA VAL A 398 15.87 -14.68 9.82
C VAL A 398 15.74 -13.19 9.55
N ALA A 399 16.78 -12.42 9.86
CA ALA A 399 16.92 -11.07 9.32
C ALA A 399 16.99 -11.19 7.79
N HIS A 400 15.96 -10.74 7.08
CA HIS A 400 16.00 -10.72 5.63
C HIS A 400 17.08 -9.73 5.19
N GLY A 401 18.22 -10.27 4.74
CA GLY A 401 19.33 -9.47 4.28
C GLY A 401 18.92 -8.66 3.06
N MET A 402 18.89 -7.33 3.19
CA MET A 402 18.47 -6.44 2.11
C MET A 402 19.37 -6.51 0.85
N GLY A 403 20.52 -7.20 0.92
CA GLY A 403 21.44 -7.40 -0.20
C GLY A 403 20.85 -8.16 -1.40
N ALA A 404 19.74 -8.89 -1.23
CA ALA A 404 19.03 -9.58 -2.31
C ALA A 404 18.03 -8.68 -3.09
N TYR A 405 17.75 -7.47 -2.58
CA TYR A 405 16.79 -6.54 -3.17
C TYR A 405 17.55 -5.36 -3.80
N ARG A 406 18.02 -5.54 -5.05
CA ARG A 406 18.66 -4.47 -5.83
C ARG A 406 18.05 -4.39 -7.23
N ARG A 407 17.91 -3.17 -7.74
CA ARG A 407 17.54 -2.87 -9.12
C ARG A 407 18.46 -3.61 -10.06
N ILE A 408 17.87 -4.11 -11.13
CA ILE A 408 18.58 -4.78 -12.21
C ILE A 408 18.80 -3.73 -13.30
N ASP A 409 20.06 -3.32 -13.51
CA ASP A 409 20.42 -2.72 -14.78
C ASP A 409 20.67 -3.87 -15.77
N ARG A 410 19.71 -4.10 -16.68
CA ARG A 410 19.81 -5.19 -17.68
C ARG A 410 20.81 -4.86 -18.81
N GLY A 411 21.49 -3.71 -18.77
CA GLY A 411 22.21 -3.16 -19.93
C GLY A 411 21.27 -2.60 -20.99
N ASP A 412 19.96 -2.66 -20.73
CA ASP A 412 18.91 -1.93 -21.42
C ASP A 412 18.84 -0.57 -20.70
N GLY A 413 19.74 0.36 -21.04
CA GLY A 413 19.93 1.63 -20.31
C GLY A 413 18.75 2.63 -20.33
N GLY A 414 17.49 2.17 -20.39
CA GLY A 414 16.28 2.96 -20.19
C GLY A 414 15.10 2.05 -19.88
N MET A 415 14.02 2.58 -19.28
CA MET A 415 12.75 1.82 -19.16
C MET A 415 12.03 1.62 -20.50
N LEU A 416 12.81 1.58 -21.57
CA LEU A 416 12.39 1.69 -22.94
C LEU A 416 13.09 0.51 -23.65
N PRO A 417 12.35 -0.50 -24.11
CA PRO A 417 12.94 -1.64 -24.79
C PRO A 417 13.68 -1.14 -26.02
N LEU A 418 14.87 -1.67 -26.29
CA LEU A 418 15.58 -1.31 -27.53
C LEU A 418 14.62 -1.41 -28.75
N PRO A 419 14.72 -0.49 -29.73
CA PRO A 419 13.81 -0.47 -30.87
C PRO A 419 13.61 -1.87 -31.48
N GLY A 420 12.35 -2.31 -31.57
CA GLY A 420 11.99 -3.64 -32.08
C GLY A 420 11.93 -4.77 -31.03
N ARG A 421 12.17 -4.51 -29.75
CA ARG A 421 11.93 -5.46 -28.64
C ARG A 421 10.59 -5.19 -27.95
N LYS A 422 9.86 -6.25 -27.61
CA LYS A 422 8.63 -6.14 -26.78
C LYS A 422 9.03 -5.85 -25.32
N HIS A 423 8.28 -4.99 -24.63
CA HIS A 423 8.42 -4.83 -23.17
C HIS A 423 8.20 -6.18 -22.47
N GLN A 424 9.05 -6.51 -21.49
CA GLN A 424 8.82 -7.61 -20.55
C GLN A 424 7.97 -7.10 -19.38
N ARG A 425 7.24 -8.00 -18.70
CA ARG A 425 6.36 -7.67 -17.56
C ARG A 425 7.04 -6.85 -16.45
N SER A 426 8.36 -6.99 -16.31
CA SER A 426 9.20 -6.28 -15.33
C SER A 426 9.44 -4.79 -15.62
N ASN A 427 9.08 -4.29 -16.81
CA ASN A 427 9.45 -2.93 -17.26
C ASN A 427 8.35 -1.90 -17.03
N ILE A 428 7.49 -2.14 -16.04
CA ILE A 428 6.36 -1.28 -15.72
C ILE A 428 6.77 -0.38 -14.55
N ILE A 429 6.58 0.93 -14.72
CA ILE A 429 6.95 1.97 -13.76
C ILE A 429 6.30 1.67 -12.40
N GLY A 430 7.08 1.57 -11.32
CA GLY A 430 6.55 1.19 -10.00
C GLY A 430 6.94 -0.23 -9.53
N ASN A 431 7.55 -1.04 -10.39
CA ASN A 431 8.05 -2.38 -10.06
C ASN A 431 9.57 -2.44 -9.90
N ASP A 432 10.24 -1.28 -9.95
CA ASP A 432 11.68 -1.16 -9.81
C ASP A 432 12.10 -1.42 -8.36
N LEU A 433 12.95 -2.43 -8.16
CA LEU A 433 13.69 -2.63 -6.92
C LEU A 433 14.70 -1.46 -6.72
N PRO A 434 15.17 -1.20 -5.49
CA PRO A 434 16.08 -0.08 -5.20
C PRO A 434 17.43 -0.19 -5.92
N ASN A 435 17.88 0.87 -6.61
CA ASN A 435 19.25 0.96 -7.14
C ASN A 435 20.29 0.99 -6.00
N GLU A 436 19.90 1.57 -4.86
CA GLU A 436 20.71 1.77 -3.67
C GLU A 436 19.78 1.71 -2.44
N LEU A 437 20.23 1.04 -1.38
CA LEU A 437 19.53 1.03 -0.11
C LEU A 437 19.94 2.28 0.65
N VAL A 438 19.23 3.37 0.43
CA VAL A 438 19.51 4.64 1.10
C VAL A 438 18.78 4.62 2.44
N GLY A 439 19.49 4.23 3.50
CA GLY A 439 18.97 4.23 4.87
C GLY A 439 20.13 4.37 5.84
N ASP A 440 20.10 5.41 6.69
CA ASP A 440 21.09 5.60 7.73
C ASP A 440 20.89 4.59 8.87
N ASN A 441 21.82 4.59 9.82
CA ASN A 441 21.88 3.64 10.94
C ASN A 441 20.58 3.57 11.73
N SER A 442 20.37 2.44 12.42
CA SER A 442 19.45 2.39 13.56
C SER A 442 19.74 3.58 14.47
N SER A 443 18.71 4.37 14.78
CA SER A 443 18.86 5.43 15.77
C SER A 443 19.10 4.80 17.15
N SER A 444 19.55 5.59 18.11
CA SER A 444 19.78 5.12 19.48
C SER A 444 18.55 4.51 20.17
N ASP A 445 17.36 4.77 19.62
CA ASP A 445 16.07 4.21 20.04
C ASP A 445 15.73 2.87 19.36
N GLY A 446 16.61 2.37 18.47
CA GLY A 446 16.43 1.12 17.71
C GLY A 446 15.53 1.23 16.49
N LEU A 447 15.00 2.41 16.15
CA LEU A 447 14.13 2.59 14.97
C LEU A 447 14.93 2.71 13.68
N GLY A 448 14.35 2.24 12.58
CA GLY A 448 14.87 2.50 11.23
C GLY A 448 14.54 3.93 10.82
N ARG A 449 15.49 4.67 10.27
CA ARG A 449 15.28 6.07 9.86
C ARG A 449 15.85 6.40 8.49
N HIS A 450 15.18 7.29 7.79
CA HIS A 450 15.68 7.90 6.57
C HIS A 450 15.08 9.30 6.38
N ASN A 451 15.83 10.20 5.76
CA ASN A 451 15.37 11.56 5.49
C ASN A 451 15.40 11.81 3.99
N ILE A 452 14.34 12.43 3.49
CA ILE A 452 14.21 12.82 2.09
C ILE A 452 13.89 14.31 2.01
N GLU A 453 14.44 14.95 1.00
CA GLU A 453 14.05 16.30 0.60
C GLU A 453 13.47 16.19 -0.80
N TRP A 454 12.31 16.80 -1.01
CA TRP A 454 11.73 16.93 -2.34
C TRP A 454 11.50 18.41 -2.64
N GLU A 455 11.75 18.78 -3.90
CA GLU A 455 11.65 20.15 -4.39
C GLU A 455 10.54 20.25 -5.43
N PHE A 456 9.64 21.23 -5.25
CA PHE A 456 8.61 21.53 -6.22
C PHE A 456 9.20 22.16 -7.48
N THR A 457 9.18 21.45 -8.60
CA THR A 457 9.68 21.97 -9.89
C THR A 457 8.65 22.78 -10.67
N TYR A 458 7.41 22.88 -10.16
CA TYR A 458 6.29 23.66 -10.69
C TYR A 458 5.61 24.46 -9.58
N GLU A 459 4.73 25.43 -9.90
CA GLU A 459 3.88 26.07 -8.88
C GLU A 459 2.79 25.08 -8.43
N PRO A 460 2.80 24.60 -7.18
CA PRO A 460 1.79 23.66 -6.72
C PRO A 460 0.39 24.29 -6.72
N GLY A 461 -0.62 23.47 -7.04
CA GLY A 461 -2.01 23.88 -7.01
C GLY A 461 -2.48 24.20 -5.58
N ARG A 462 -3.65 24.86 -5.47
CA ARG A 462 -4.24 25.25 -4.17
C ARG A 462 -4.55 24.06 -3.24
N ARG A 463 -4.69 22.87 -3.81
CA ARG A 463 -4.80 21.60 -3.08
C ARG A 463 -3.58 20.80 -3.46
N LEU A 464 -2.60 20.76 -2.57
CA LEU A 464 -1.42 19.95 -2.79
C LEU A 464 -1.86 18.50 -2.80
N ARG A 465 -1.38 17.66 -3.71
CA ARG A 465 -1.86 16.29 -3.81
C ARG A 465 -0.69 15.34 -3.87
N MET A 466 -0.18 15.03 -2.69
CA MET A 466 0.88 14.06 -2.53
C MET A 466 0.35 12.80 -1.90
N TYR A 467 0.74 11.67 -2.49
CA TYR A 467 0.36 10.36 -1.99
C TYR A 467 1.62 9.59 -1.69
N GLN A 468 1.70 9.13 -0.45
CA GLN A 468 2.83 8.44 0.12
C GLN A 468 2.35 7.04 0.49
N PHE A 469 2.99 6.02 -0.05
CA PHE A 469 2.61 4.64 0.24
C PHE A 469 3.81 3.71 0.30
N ASP A 470 3.59 2.56 0.92
CA ASP A 470 4.54 1.45 0.88
C ASP A 470 4.30 0.54 -0.31
N ALA A 471 5.23 0.50 -1.26
CA ALA A 471 5.11 -0.36 -2.45
C ALA A 471 5.46 -1.84 -2.19
N PHE A 472 6.11 -2.17 -1.07
CA PHE A 472 6.34 -3.56 -0.68
C PHE A 472 5.11 -4.15 0.02
N HIS A 473 4.38 -3.34 0.78
CA HIS A 473 3.31 -3.77 1.65
C HIS A 473 2.07 -2.85 1.53
N HIS A 474 1.40 -2.90 0.37
CA HIS A 474 0.42 -1.90 -0.05
C HIS A 474 -1.05 -2.30 0.22
N ASP A 475 -1.44 -2.50 1.49
CA ASP A 475 -2.86 -2.79 1.85
C ASP A 475 -3.59 -1.50 2.27
N VAL A 476 -3.33 -1.05 3.50
CA VAL A 476 -3.81 0.24 4.06
C VAL A 476 -2.66 1.22 4.31
N ALA A 477 -1.44 0.87 3.87
CA ALA A 477 -0.21 1.65 4.00
C ALA A 477 -0.15 2.81 3.00
N VAL A 478 -1.20 3.64 2.97
CA VAL A 478 -1.32 4.85 2.17
C VAL A 478 -1.61 6.01 3.09
N TRP A 479 -0.89 7.11 2.91
CA TRP A 479 -1.12 8.37 3.59
C TRP A 479 -0.82 9.52 2.66
N SER A 480 -1.56 10.60 2.80
CA SER A 480 -1.61 11.64 1.77
C SER A 480 -1.73 13.02 2.37
N ILE A 481 -1.41 14.02 1.54
CA ILE A 481 -1.41 15.43 1.92
C ILE A 481 -2.27 16.14 0.88
N HIS A 482 -3.32 16.84 1.34
CA HIS A 482 -4.32 17.55 0.53
C HIS A 482 -4.28 19.07 0.70
#